data_AF-U3U691-F1
#
_entry.id   AF-U3U691-F1
#
_cell.length_a   1.000
_cell.length_b   1.000
_cell.length_c   1.000
_cell.angle_alpha   90.00
_cell.angle_beta   90.00
_cell.angle_gamma   90.00
#
_symmetry.space_group_name_H-M   'P 1'
#
loop_
_entity.id
_entity.type
_entity.pdbx_description
1 polymer ?
#
loop_
_entity_poly.entity_id
_entity_poly.type
_entity_poly.pdbx_seq_one_letter_code
_entity_poly.pdbx_strand_id
1 'polypeptide(L)' 'MHLTLAGNRWKARLRYHGQDHFGLDIADIHKAKFQQFQFFKIWFILQRSDKFSFRPFLTDMEAIIDIEGGA' A
#
# COMPACT_ATOMS: atom_id res chain seq x y z
N MET A 1 -18.23 2.00 -5.81
CA MET A 1 -18.61 0.93 -6.74
C MET A 1 -19.70 1.46 -7.65
N HIS A 2 -19.64 1.20 -8.95
CA HIS A 2 -20.69 1.55 -9.92
C HIS A 2 -21.08 0.30 -10.70
N LEU A 3 -22.37 0.02 -10.88
CA LEU A 3 -22.88 -1.20 -11.52
C LEU A 3 -23.90 -0.82 -12.59
N THR A 4 -23.76 -1.41 -13.77
CA THR A 4 -24.66 -1.25 -14.91
C THR A 4 -25.16 -2.62 -15.36
N LEU A 5 -26.48 -2.73 -15.58
CA LEU A 5 -27.14 -3.96 -16.01
C LEU A 5 -27.73 -3.77 -17.41
N ALA A 6 -27.57 -4.77 -18.28
CA ALA A 6 -28.14 -4.77 -19.63
C ALA A 6 -28.54 -6.21 -20.03
N GLY A 7 -29.81 -6.56 -19.83
CA GLY A 7 -30.30 -7.93 -20.08
C GLY A 7 -29.58 -8.95 -19.20
N ASN A 8 -28.97 -9.96 -19.82
CA ASN A 8 -28.18 -10.98 -19.13
C ASN A 8 -26.71 -10.57 -18.88
N ARG A 9 -26.35 -9.32 -19.18
CA ARG A 9 -24.99 -8.79 -19.01
C ARG A 9 -24.91 -7.77 -17.88
N TRP A 10 -23.76 -7.71 -17.25
CA TRP A 10 -23.45 -6.75 -16.19
C TRP A 10 -22.03 -6.18 -16.38
N LYS A 11 -21.85 -4.93 -15.97
CA LYS A 11 -20.56 -4.26 -15.86
C LYS A 11 -20.46 -3.58 -14.51
N ALA A 12 -19.37 -3.76 -13.79
CA ALA A 12 -19.12 -3.08 -12.53
C ALA A 12 -17.74 -2.43 -12.49
N ARG A 13 -17.67 -1.22 -11.94
CA ARG A 13 -16.44 -0.50 -11.61
C ARG A 13 -16.20 -0.61 -10.11
N LEU A 14 -15.11 -1.30 -9.77
CA LEU A 14 -14.61 -1.45 -8.41
C LEU A 14 -13.53 -0.41 -8.15
N ARG A 15 -13.62 0.25 -7.00
CA ARG A 15 -12.59 1.15 -6.48
C ARG A 15 -11.99 0.47 -5.26
N TYR A 16 -10.73 0.07 -5.37
CA TYR A 16 -9.93 -0.45 -4.27
C TYR A 16 -9.11 0.71 -3.71
N HIS A 17 -9.23 0.93 -2.42
CA HIS A 17 -8.42 1.89 -1.67
C HIS A 17 -7.79 1.12 -0.51
N GLY A 18 -6.47 1.16 -0.44
CA GLY A 18 -5.70 0.46 0.56
C GLY A 18 -4.66 1.40 1.14
N GLN A 19 -4.54 1.40 2.46
CA GLN A 19 -3.50 2.13 3.17
C GLN A 19 -2.65 1.12 3.91
N ASP A 20 -1.35 1.15 3.65
CA ASP A 20 -0.39 0.33 4.37
C ASP A 20 0.59 1.21 5.14
N HIS A 21 0.89 0.79 6.36
CA HIS A 21 1.96 1.35 7.15
C HIS A 21 3.19 0.47 6.96
N PHE A 22 4.10 0.89 6.08
CA PHE A 22 5.35 0.17 5.86
C PHE A 22 6.32 0.43 7.02
N GLY A 23 6.05 -0.18 8.16
CA GLY A 23 6.85 -0.08 9.37
C GLY A 23 7.93 -1.17 9.40
N LEU A 24 9.19 -0.78 9.36
CA LEU A 24 10.28 -1.69 9.69
C LEU A 24 10.41 -1.74 11.20
N ASP A 25 10.44 -2.92 11.82
CA ASP A 25 10.75 -3.03 13.24
C ASP A 25 12.24 -3.24 13.52
N ILE A 26 12.67 -3.11 14.79
CA ILE A 26 14.06 -3.31 15.20
C ILE A 26 14.54 -4.69 14.75
N ALA A 27 13.71 -5.73 14.88
CA ALA A 27 14.08 -7.07 14.42
C ALA A 27 14.29 -7.15 12.90
N ASP A 28 13.59 -6.33 12.11
CA ASP A 28 13.69 -6.35 10.64
C ASP A 28 14.99 -5.74 10.14
N ILE A 29 15.45 -4.63 10.74
CA ILE A 29 16.66 -3.95 10.29
C ILE A 29 17.94 -4.77 10.52
N HIS A 30 17.89 -5.75 11.43
CA HIS A 30 18.97 -6.70 11.69
C HIS A 30 18.97 -7.90 10.73
N LYS A 31 17.91 -8.11 9.93
CA LYS A 31 17.88 -9.18 8.93
C LYS A 31 18.74 -8.77 7.73
N ALA A 32 19.57 -9.70 7.24
CA ALA A 32 20.46 -9.47 6.09
C ALA A 32 19.74 -8.86 4.88
N LYS A 33 18.49 -9.27 4.64
CA LYS A 33 17.62 -8.74 3.57
C LYS A 33 17.47 -7.22 3.60
N PHE A 34 17.32 -6.61 4.78
CA PHE A 34 17.09 -5.18 4.94
C PHE A 34 18.37 -4.42 5.26
N GLN A 35 19.29 -5.02 6.01
CA GLN A 35 20.56 -4.40 6.39
C GLN A 35 21.48 -4.11 5.18
N GLN A 36 21.39 -4.92 4.12
CA GLN A 36 22.21 -4.77 2.92
C GLN A 36 21.91 -3.47 2.13
N PHE A 37 20.68 -2.95 2.20
CA PHE A 37 20.31 -1.73 1.48
C PHE A 37 20.33 -0.52 2.42
N GLN A 38 21.17 0.47 2.11
CA GLN A 38 21.26 1.72 2.90
C GLN A 38 19.94 2.48 2.98
N PHE A 39 19.12 2.37 1.94
CA PHE A 39 17.77 2.91 1.90
C PHE A 39 16.93 2.50 3.13
N PHE A 40 16.89 1.20 3.48
CA PHE A 40 16.09 0.74 4.62
C PHE A 40 16.64 1.21 5.97
N LYS A 41 17.96 1.44 6.09
CA LYS A 41 18.58 2.00 7.30
C LYS A 41 18.22 3.47 7.50
N ILE A 42 18.32 4.28 6.44
CA ILE A 42 17.91 5.68 6.46
C ILE A 42 16.40 5.77 6.75
N TRP A 43 15.60 4.96 6.06
CA TRP A 43 14.16 4.86 6.26
C TRP A 43 13.79 4.52 7.72
N PHE A 44 14.46 3.52 8.31
CA PHE A 44 14.25 3.12 9.71
C PHE A 44 14.54 4.26 10.70
N ILE A 45 15.60 5.04 10.48
CA ILE A 45 15.96 6.18 11.33
C ILE A 45 14.91 7.29 11.19
N LEU A 46 14.51 7.63 9.96
CA LEU A 46 13.50 8.66 9.70
C LEU A 46 12.14 8.33 10.32
N GLN A 47 11.80 7.04 10.39
CA GLN A 47 10.57 6.58 11.05
C GLN A 47 10.56 6.74 12.57
N ARG A 48 11.72 6.79 13.24
CA ARG A 48 11.83 6.74 14.72
C ARG A 48 12.50 7.95 15.35
N SER A 49 13.12 8.81 14.57
CA SER A 49 13.84 9.96 15.10
C SER A 49 12.90 11.12 15.45
N ASP A 50 12.83 11.41 16.74
CA ASP A 50 12.19 12.57 17.35
C ASP A 50 12.77 13.92 16.86
N LYS A 51 14.07 13.96 16.54
CA LYS A 51 14.76 15.15 16.02
C LYS A 51 14.30 15.61 14.64
N PHE A 52 13.73 14.72 13.83
CA PHE A 52 13.34 15.01 12.45
C PHE A 52 11.82 15.20 12.26
N SER A 53 11.06 15.42 13.34
CA SER A 53 9.59 15.57 13.28
C SER A 53 8.93 14.40 12.54
N PHE A 54 9.16 13.19 13.05
CA PHE A 54 8.67 11.94 12.46
C PHE A 54 7.23 12.05 11.95
N ARG A 55 6.99 11.52 10.74
CA ARG A 55 5.65 11.19 10.25
C ARG A 55 5.64 9.71 9.87
N PRO A 56 4.57 8.96 10.21
CA PRO A 56 4.40 7.61 9.70
C PRO A 56 4.42 7.64 8.17
N PHE A 57 5.27 6.82 7.54
CA PHE A 57 5.21 6.64 6.10
C PHE A 57 4.01 5.75 5.80
N LEU A 58 2.95 6.37 5.31
CA LEU A 58 1.76 5.69 4.84
C LEU A 58 1.85 5.57 3.33
N THR A 59 1.69 4.35 2.83
CA THR A 59 1.51 4.13 1.39
C THR A 59 0.02 4.09 1.12
N ASP A 60 -0.47 5.09 0.39
CA ASP A 60 -1.86 5.13 -0.07
C ASP A 60 -1.89 4.55 -1.49
N MET A 61 -2.60 3.44 -1.66
CA MET A 61 -2.75 2.75 -2.93
C MET A 61 -4.21 2.80 -3.37
N GLU A 62 -4.42 3.21 -4.62
CA GLU A 62 -5.73 3.21 -5.25
C GLU A 62 -5.68 2.43 -6.58
N ALA A 63 -6.67 1.57 -6.78
CA ALA A 63 -6.87 0.88 -8.05
C ALA A 63 -8.35 0.92 -8.45
N ILE A 64 -8.60 1.26 -9.71
CA ILE A 64 -9.94 1.21 -10.31
C ILE A 64 -9.95 0.05 -11.31
N ILE A 65 -10.86 -0.90 -11.11
CA ILE A 65 -10.97 -2.11 -11.93
C ILE A 65 -12.37 -2.19 -12.49
N ASP A 66 -12.48 -2.25 -13.81
CA ASP A 66 -13.73 -2.54 -14.50
C ASP A 66 -13.82 -4.06 -14.72
N ILE A 67 -14.90 -4.67 -14.20
CA ILE A 67 -15.23 -6.09 -14.33
C ILE A 67 -16.57 -6.24 -15.07
N GLU A 68 -16.71 -7.28 -15.88
CA GLU A 68 -17.94 -7.53 -16.63
C GLU A 68 -18.22 -9.04 -16.73
N GLY A 69 -19.50 -9.38 -16.96
CA GLY A 69 -19.91 -10.76 -17.10
C GLY A 69 -21.33 -10.89 -17.63
N GLY A 70 -21.71 -12.13 -17.92
CA GLY A 70 -22.96 -12.48 -18.60
C GLY A 70 -22.69 -13.32 -19.84
N ALA A 71 -23.45 -14.41 -19.99
CA ALA A 71 -23.41 -15.27 -21.18
C ALA A 71 -24.06 -14.58 -22.38
#